data_AF-W4LFR6-F1
#
_entry.id   AF-W4LFR6-F1
#
_cell.length_a   1.000
_cell.length_b   1.000
_cell.length_c   1.000
_cell.angle_alpha   90.00
_cell.angle_beta   90.00
_cell.angle_gamma   90.00
#
_symmetry.space_group_name_H-M   'P 1'
#
loop_
_entity.id
_entity.type
_entity.pdbx_description
1 polymer ?
#
loop_
_entity_poly.entity_id
_entity_poly.type
_entity_poly.pdbx_seq_one_letter_code
_entity_poly.pdbx_strand_id
1 'polypeptide(L)'
;MHPGFKPSLIILLVVFMGSCATGRYVPVDNVAKLDVAFTDAGWTGGAVPNAGVCARYGGESMSPPLAVRNIPSGTTDIIIEFNDLSYPPLSSGGGHGAIRVPAAGKTEVMIPAVPGETFDLPQGVFMEAAHRGTVGGAGAYLGPCSGGRGNIYEADVKAVSKSTTSSQPSRLLGKGSITLGRY
;
A
#
# COMPACT_ATOMS: atom_id res chain seq x y z
N MET A 1 -3.48 -1.89 -73.21
CA MET A 1 -4.65 -1.32 -72.50
C MET A 1 -5.48 -2.51 -72.01
N HIS A 2 -5.57 -2.95 -70.76
CA HIS A 2 -5.39 -2.37 -69.43
C HIS A 2 -4.82 -3.45 -68.48
N PRO A 3 -4.01 -3.11 -67.45
CA PRO A 3 -3.47 -4.08 -66.50
C PRO A 3 -4.48 -4.42 -65.38
N GLY A 4 -4.44 -5.67 -64.93
CA GLY A 4 -5.30 -6.22 -63.89
C GLY A 4 -5.01 -5.63 -62.49
N PHE A 5 -6.08 -5.25 -61.81
CA PHE A 5 -6.08 -4.71 -60.45
C PHE A 5 -5.99 -5.86 -59.45
N LYS A 6 -4.89 -5.95 -58.67
CA LYS A 6 -4.78 -6.87 -57.53
C LYS A 6 -5.22 -6.13 -56.25
N PRO A 7 -6.14 -6.66 -55.45
CA PRO A 7 -6.53 -6.03 -54.19
C PRO A 7 -5.40 -6.22 -53.16
N SER A 8 -4.86 -5.12 -52.65
CA SER A 8 -4.01 -5.12 -51.46
C SER A 8 -4.89 -5.26 -50.23
N LEU A 9 -4.87 -6.44 -49.62
CA LEU A 9 -5.49 -6.71 -48.33
C LEU A 9 -4.64 -6.04 -47.23
N ILE A 10 -5.01 -4.83 -46.83
CA ILE A 10 -4.46 -4.16 -45.66
C ILE A 10 -5.03 -4.85 -44.42
N ILE A 11 -4.22 -5.71 -43.80
CA ILE A 11 -4.53 -6.28 -42.48
C ILE A 11 -4.32 -5.17 -41.45
N LEU A 12 -5.42 -4.56 -41.02
CA LEU A 12 -5.45 -3.61 -39.92
C LEU A 12 -5.25 -4.39 -38.61
N LEU A 13 -4.00 -4.43 -38.12
CA LEU A 13 -3.66 -5.04 -36.84
C LEU A 13 -4.22 -4.16 -35.71
N VAL A 14 -5.41 -4.50 -35.20
CA VAL A 14 -6.00 -3.84 -34.02
C VAL A 14 -5.24 -4.31 -32.79
N VAL A 15 -4.32 -3.48 -32.29
CA VAL A 15 -3.64 -3.69 -31.01
C VAL A 15 -4.63 -3.33 -29.90
N PHE A 16 -5.19 -4.34 -29.24
CA PHE A 16 -5.92 -4.16 -27.99
C PHE A 16 -4.94 -3.71 -26.91
N MET A 17 -4.91 -2.41 -26.58
CA MET A 17 -4.30 -1.92 -25.35
C MET A 17 -5.20 -2.29 -24.17
N GLY A 18 -5.16 -3.56 -23.76
CA GLY A 18 -5.69 -3.99 -22.49
C GLY A 18 -4.74 -3.54 -21.38
N SER A 19 -5.03 -2.43 -20.70
CA SER A 19 -4.39 -2.14 -19.42
C SER A 19 -5.35 -1.48 -18.45
N CYS A 20 -6.34 -2.25 -18.01
CA CYS A 20 -6.96 -2.05 -16.71
C CYS A 20 -6.09 -2.76 -15.66
N ALA A 21 -4.92 -2.22 -15.37
CA ALA A 21 -4.17 -2.56 -14.17
C ALA A 21 -4.15 -1.32 -13.29
N THR A 22 -5.19 -1.14 -12.49
CA THR A 22 -5.38 0.00 -11.58
C THR A 22 -4.46 -0.04 -10.34
N GLY A 23 -3.45 -0.93 -10.32
CA GLY A 23 -2.52 -1.12 -9.22
C GLY A 23 -1.08 -0.75 -9.57
N ARG A 24 -0.36 -0.12 -8.63
CA ARG A 24 1.04 0.30 -8.75
C ARG A 24 2.04 -0.86 -9.01
N TYR A 25 1.62 -2.10 -8.76
CA TYR A 25 2.46 -3.30 -8.87
C TYR A 25 1.72 -4.38 -9.66
N VAL A 26 2.39 -4.97 -10.64
CA VAL A 26 1.83 -6.05 -11.47
C VAL A 26 1.99 -7.38 -10.72
N PRO A 27 0.90 -8.12 -10.42
CA PRO A 27 0.98 -9.41 -9.75
C PRO A 27 1.73 -10.44 -10.60
N VAL A 28 2.53 -11.28 -9.92
CA VAL A 28 3.02 -12.54 -10.50
C VAL A 28 1.93 -13.61 -10.43
N ASP A 29 2.09 -14.71 -11.16
CA ASP A 29 1.10 -15.79 -11.23
C ASP A 29 0.73 -16.35 -9.85
N ASN A 30 1.72 -16.45 -8.96
CA ASN A 30 1.54 -16.95 -7.59
C ASN A 30 1.95 -15.89 -6.57
N VAL A 31 1.00 -15.03 -6.17
CA VAL A 31 1.21 -14.06 -5.10
C VAL A 31 1.16 -14.77 -3.74
N ALA A 32 2.29 -14.80 -3.04
CA ALA A 32 2.41 -15.43 -1.73
C ALA A 32 1.50 -14.75 -0.68
N LYS A 33 1.03 -15.51 0.31
CA LYS A 33 0.35 -14.96 1.48
C LYS A 33 1.38 -14.55 2.53
N LEU A 34 1.40 -13.27 2.87
CA LEU A 34 2.17 -12.75 4.00
C LEU A 34 1.43 -13.00 5.31
N ASP A 35 2.19 -13.20 6.37
CA ASP A 35 1.69 -13.15 7.74
C ASP A 35 2.01 -11.77 8.33
N VAL A 36 1.01 -11.11 8.90
CA VAL A 36 1.07 -9.74 9.40
C VAL A 36 0.50 -9.71 10.79
N ALA A 37 1.26 -9.23 11.76
CA ALA A 37 0.87 -9.21 13.17
C ALA A 37 1.26 -7.88 13.83
N PHE A 38 0.48 -7.46 14.82
CA PHE A 38 0.89 -6.39 15.72
C PHE A 38 2.04 -6.85 16.62
N THR A 39 2.93 -5.91 16.93
CA THR A 39 4.03 -6.13 17.87
C THR A 39 3.85 -5.33 19.16
N ASP A 40 2.74 -4.60 19.25
CA ASP A 40 2.27 -3.85 20.42
C ASP A 40 0.86 -4.33 20.79
N ALA A 41 0.66 -4.67 22.06
CA ALA A 41 -0.59 -5.24 22.57
C ALA A 41 -1.76 -4.25 22.62
N GLY A 42 -1.50 -2.94 22.50
CA GLY A 42 -2.54 -1.91 22.39
C GLY A 42 -3.30 -1.99 21.07
N TRP A 43 -2.73 -2.63 20.05
CA TRP A 43 -3.40 -2.88 18.78
C TRP A 43 -3.96 -4.30 18.74
N THR A 44 -5.27 -4.39 18.53
CA THR A 44 -6.00 -5.68 18.58
C THR A 44 -6.85 -5.95 17.34
N GLY A 45 -6.99 -4.96 16.46
CA GLY A 45 -7.95 -4.97 15.36
C GLY A 45 -9.41 -4.73 15.78
N GLY A 46 -9.65 -4.50 17.07
CA GLY A 46 -10.94 -4.08 17.63
C GLY A 46 -11.14 -2.57 17.54
N ALA A 47 -10.93 -1.86 18.65
CA ALA A 47 -10.89 -0.40 18.65
C ALA A 47 -9.46 0.10 18.37
N VAL A 48 -9.35 1.21 17.64
CA VAL A 48 -8.05 1.89 17.47
C VAL A 48 -7.63 2.45 18.83
N PRO A 49 -6.41 2.16 19.33
CA PRO A 49 -5.93 2.74 20.58
C PRO A 49 -5.74 4.25 20.45
N ASN A 50 -5.78 4.99 21.57
CA ASN A 50 -5.63 6.46 21.54
C ASN A 50 -4.33 6.92 20.85
N ALA A 51 -3.25 6.14 20.98
CA ALA A 51 -2.00 6.40 20.27
C ALA A 51 -2.18 6.45 18.74
N GLY A 52 -3.11 5.69 18.18
CA GLY A 52 -3.39 5.68 16.74
C GLY A 52 -4.31 6.78 16.24
N VAL A 53 -5.19 7.31 17.10
CA VAL A 53 -6.14 8.37 16.73
C VAL A 53 -5.38 9.63 16.29
N CYS A 54 -5.86 10.35 15.28
CA CYS A 54 -5.19 11.57 14.81
C CYS A 54 -5.15 12.69 15.88
N ALA A 55 -4.17 13.59 15.77
CA ALA A 55 -3.96 14.64 16.77
C ALA A 55 -5.17 15.58 16.91
N ARG A 56 -5.90 15.82 15.82
CA ARG A 56 -7.13 16.63 15.82
C ARG A 56 -8.18 16.15 16.82
N TYR A 57 -8.24 14.86 17.11
CA TYR A 57 -9.19 14.27 18.06
C TYR A 57 -8.52 13.78 19.36
N GLY A 58 -7.33 14.31 19.69
CA GLY A 58 -6.66 14.07 20.96
C GLY A 58 -5.82 12.80 21.03
N GLY A 59 -5.59 12.14 19.90
CA GLY A 59 -4.66 11.02 19.81
C GLY A 59 -3.24 11.44 19.42
N GLU A 60 -2.36 10.46 19.22
CA GLU A 60 -0.94 10.68 18.91
C GLU A 60 -0.59 10.48 17.43
N SER A 61 -1.57 10.06 16.61
CA SER A 61 -1.44 9.83 15.16
C SER A 61 -0.35 8.80 14.81
N MET A 62 -0.05 7.84 15.68
CA MET A 62 0.99 6.83 15.47
C MET A 62 0.47 5.61 14.71
N SER A 63 1.19 5.13 13.70
CA SER A 63 0.86 3.85 13.06
C SER A 63 1.14 2.68 14.02
N PRO A 64 0.48 1.52 13.85
CA PRO A 64 0.89 0.33 14.59
C PRO A 64 2.30 -0.11 14.21
N PRO A 65 3.10 -0.62 15.15
CA PRO A 65 4.30 -1.39 14.82
C PRO A 65 3.88 -2.82 14.41
N LEU A 66 4.46 -3.31 13.31
CA LEU A 66 4.05 -4.58 12.68
C LEU A 66 5.23 -5.54 12.52
N ALA A 67 4.95 -6.83 12.60
CA ALA A 67 5.82 -7.90 12.09
C ALA A 67 5.24 -8.41 10.77
N VAL A 68 6.08 -8.53 9.74
CA VAL A 68 5.69 -9.10 8.44
C VAL A 68 6.57 -10.30 8.16
N ARG A 69 5.96 -11.45 7.95
CA ARG A 69 6.59 -12.76 7.79
C ARG A 69 6.17 -13.44 6.50
N ASN A 70 6.84 -14.55 6.20
CA ASN A 70 6.66 -15.32 4.96
C ASN A 70 6.95 -14.46 3.72
N ILE A 71 7.95 -13.58 3.81
CA ILE A 71 8.37 -12.72 2.71
C ILE A 71 8.98 -13.61 1.61
N PRO A 72 8.44 -13.58 0.37
CA PRO A 72 8.94 -14.42 -0.71
C PRO A 72 10.32 -13.96 -1.20
N SER A 73 11.10 -14.90 -1.72
CA SER A 73 12.39 -14.59 -2.36
C SER A 73 12.20 -13.61 -3.52
N GLY A 74 13.17 -12.69 -3.69
CA GLY A 74 13.12 -11.67 -4.74
C GLY A 74 12.36 -10.39 -4.33
N THR A 75 11.76 -10.35 -3.14
CA THR A 75 11.27 -9.09 -2.55
C THR A 75 12.42 -8.14 -2.31
N THR A 76 12.28 -6.90 -2.80
CA THR A 76 13.20 -5.79 -2.51
C THR A 76 12.66 -4.95 -1.37
N ASP A 77 11.34 -4.78 -1.31
CA ASP A 77 10.67 -3.88 -0.37
C ASP A 77 9.33 -4.45 0.12
N ILE A 78 8.98 -4.13 1.36
CA ILE A 78 7.62 -4.22 1.89
C ILE A 78 6.98 -2.84 1.80
N ILE A 79 5.77 -2.78 1.23
CA ILE A 79 4.92 -1.59 1.17
C ILE A 79 3.76 -1.79 2.14
N ILE A 80 3.45 -0.76 2.91
CA ILE A 80 2.32 -0.74 3.83
C ILE A 80 1.43 0.42 3.43
N GLU A 81 0.22 0.13 2.99
CA GLU A 81 -0.80 1.10 2.60
C GLU A 81 -1.87 1.15 3.70
N PHE A 82 -2.00 2.31 4.35
CA PHE A 82 -3.02 2.51 5.38
C PHE A 82 -4.28 3.07 4.73
N ASN A 83 -5.43 2.45 5.00
CA ASN A 83 -6.69 2.75 4.33
C ASN A 83 -7.84 2.90 5.33
N ASP A 84 -8.81 3.74 4.98
CA ASP A 84 -10.11 3.83 5.65
C ASP A 84 -11.16 3.17 4.74
N LEU A 85 -11.47 1.91 5.04
CA LEU A 85 -12.38 1.10 4.23
C LEU A 85 -13.81 1.64 4.23
N SER A 86 -14.16 2.47 5.20
CA SER A 86 -15.48 3.09 5.33
C SER A 86 -15.58 4.44 4.59
N TYR A 87 -14.48 4.96 4.06
CA TYR A 87 -14.46 6.23 3.35
C TYR A 87 -13.87 6.06 1.93
N PRO A 88 -14.71 5.99 0.88
CA PRO A 88 -14.28 5.64 -0.48
C PRO A 88 -13.09 6.43 -1.06
N PRO A 89 -12.93 7.74 -0.78
CA PRO A 89 -11.75 8.48 -1.27
C PRO A 89 -10.40 7.98 -0.70
N LEU A 90 -10.42 7.33 0.48
CA LEU A 90 -9.24 6.89 1.22
C LEU A 90 -9.22 5.37 1.46
N SER A 91 -10.09 4.61 0.81
CA SER A 91 -10.29 3.17 1.07
C SER A 91 -9.29 2.23 0.41
N SER A 92 -8.38 2.75 -0.43
CA SER A 92 -7.39 1.93 -1.13
C SER A 92 -6.15 2.73 -1.50
N GLY A 93 -5.05 2.05 -1.83
CA GLY A 93 -3.85 2.69 -2.36
C GLY A 93 -3.17 3.64 -1.37
N GLY A 94 -3.28 3.37 -0.07
CA GLY A 94 -2.70 4.19 0.99
C GLY A 94 -3.41 5.52 1.17
N GLY A 95 -4.74 5.51 1.32
CA GLY A 95 -5.52 6.73 1.54
C GLY A 95 -5.06 7.52 2.76
N HIS A 96 -4.72 6.81 3.84
CA HIS A 96 -4.10 7.34 5.05
C HIS A 96 -2.57 7.34 4.99
N GLY A 97 -2.01 7.22 3.79
CA GLY A 97 -0.58 7.21 3.52
C GLY A 97 -0.04 5.83 3.23
N ALA A 98 1.16 5.79 2.66
CA ALA A 98 1.88 4.55 2.41
C ALA A 98 3.36 4.69 2.70
N ILE A 99 3.92 3.70 3.39
CA ILE A 99 5.34 3.61 3.71
C ILE A 99 5.98 2.40 3.05
N ARG A 100 7.31 2.41 3.00
CA ARG A 100 8.15 1.38 2.42
C ARG A 100 9.32 1.04 3.33
N VAL A 101 9.60 -0.26 3.47
CA VAL A 101 10.72 -0.79 4.26
C VAL A 101 11.53 -1.77 3.40
N PRO A 102 12.87 -1.61 3.29
CA PRO A 102 13.72 -2.54 2.55
C PRO A 102 13.74 -3.95 3.15
N ALA A 103 13.54 -4.95 2.29
CA ALA A 103 13.40 -6.35 2.67
C ALA A 103 14.20 -7.34 1.81
N ALA A 104 15.15 -6.84 1.01
CA ALA A 104 16.04 -7.68 0.21
C ALA A 104 16.71 -8.79 1.05
N GLY A 105 16.50 -10.05 0.64
CA GLY A 105 17.08 -11.23 1.28
C GLY A 105 16.48 -11.60 2.64
N LYS A 106 15.40 -10.95 3.08
CA LYS A 106 14.75 -11.21 4.37
C LYS A 106 13.51 -12.09 4.21
N THR A 107 13.26 -12.94 5.20
CA THR A 107 12.01 -13.71 5.33
C THR A 107 11.01 -13.07 6.31
N GLU A 108 11.50 -12.15 7.15
CA GLU A 108 10.75 -11.38 8.12
C GLU A 108 11.30 -9.95 8.21
N VAL A 109 10.42 -8.98 8.45
CA VAL A 109 10.80 -7.62 8.86
C VAL A 109 9.95 -7.12 10.02
N MET A 110 10.59 -6.37 10.91
CA MET A 110 9.92 -5.59 11.95
C MET A 110 9.79 -4.16 11.44
N ILE A 111 8.56 -3.63 11.47
CA ILE A 111 8.22 -2.30 11.02
C ILE A 111 7.92 -1.47 12.27
N PRO A 112 8.70 -0.42 12.56
CA PRO A 112 8.43 0.43 13.71
C PRO A 112 7.15 1.23 13.51
N ALA A 113 6.58 1.73 14.61
CA ALA A 113 5.52 2.72 14.54
C ALA A 113 6.03 3.99 13.83
N VAL A 114 5.18 4.59 12.99
CA VAL A 114 5.48 5.80 12.23
C VAL A 114 4.60 6.94 12.73
N PRO A 115 5.20 8.12 13.06
CA PRO A 115 4.41 9.29 13.40
C PRO A 115 3.61 9.79 12.19
N GLY A 116 2.35 10.10 12.43
CA GLY A 116 1.48 10.74 11.46
C GLY A 116 1.76 12.23 11.35
N GLU A 117 1.21 12.85 10.31
CA GLU A 117 1.25 14.32 10.12
C GLU A 117 2.67 14.90 10.07
N THR A 118 3.65 14.06 9.69
CA THR A 118 5.04 14.43 9.44
C THR A 118 5.65 13.63 8.28
N PHE A 119 6.74 14.14 7.72
CA PHE A 119 7.61 13.43 6.78
C PHE A 119 8.90 12.91 7.42
N ASP A 120 9.11 13.20 8.72
CA ASP A 120 10.25 12.71 9.48
C ASP A 120 10.00 11.27 9.91
N LEU A 121 10.56 10.33 9.16
CA LEU A 121 10.32 8.89 9.35
C LEU A 121 11.44 8.23 10.16
N PRO A 122 11.12 7.16 10.92
CA PRO A 122 12.12 6.33 11.57
C PRO A 122 13.17 5.81 10.57
N GLN A 123 14.39 5.60 11.05
CA GLN A 123 15.47 5.05 10.23
C GLN A 123 15.05 3.75 9.55
N GLY A 124 15.29 3.65 8.23
CA GLY A 124 14.95 2.47 7.43
C GLY A 124 13.49 2.42 6.95
N VAL A 125 12.69 3.42 7.30
CA VAL A 125 11.33 3.63 6.77
C VAL A 125 11.35 4.79 5.79
N PHE A 126 10.70 4.61 4.64
CA PHE A 126 10.62 5.60 3.57
C PHE A 126 9.16 5.84 3.20
N MET A 127 8.82 7.06 2.78
CA MET A 127 7.51 7.34 2.24
C MET A 127 7.36 6.71 0.84
N GLU A 128 6.29 5.95 0.62
CA GLU A 128 5.89 5.46 -0.72
C GLU A 128 4.84 6.38 -1.35
N ALA A 129 3.95 6.94 -0.52
CA ALA A 129 3.00 8.00 -0.87
C ALA A 129 2.58 8.78 0.39
N ALA A 130 2.41 10.09 0.25
CA ALA A 130 1.77 10.90 1.28
C ALA A 130 0.30 10.51 1.46
N HIS A 131 -0.26 10.73 2.65
CA HIS A 131 -1.70 10.52 2.84
C HIS A 131 -2.51 11.52 2.02
N ARG A 132 -3.75 11.13 1.69
CA ARG A 132 -4.70 11.95 0.93
C ARG A 132 -5.82 12.51 1.79
N GLY A 133 -5.81 12.23 3.09
CA GLY A 133 -6.74 12.83 4.05
C GLY A 133 -6.69 14.35 4.02
N THR A 134 -7.86 14.99 4.02
CA THR A 134 -8.03 16.45 4.04
C THR A 134 -8.16 17.01 5.46
N VAL A 135 -8.14 16.12 6.46
CA VAL A 135 -8.21 16.43 7.89
C VAL A 135 -6.90 15.99 8.54
N GLY A 136 -6.22 16.91 9.24
CA GLY A 136 -4.88 16.69 9.79
C GLY A 136 -3.78 17.42 9.01
N GLY A 137 -2.58 17.45 9.58
CA GLY A 137 -1.36 17.94 8.92
C GLY A 137 -0.88 16.99 7.83
N ALA A 138 -0.05 17.48 6.90
CA ALA A 138 0.51 16.67 5.82
C ALA A 138 1.59 15.70 6.34
N GLY A 139 1.68 14.50 5.77
CA GLY A 139 2.70 13.52 6.14
C GLY A 139 2.65 12.22 5.35
N ALA A 140 3.53 11.29 5.72
CA ALA A 140 3.55 9.94 5.14
C ALA A 140 2.47 9.01 5.70
N TYR A 141 1.92 9.35 6.86
CA TYR A 141 0.83 8.64 7.53
C TYR A 141 -0.15 9.64 8.15
N LEU A 142 -1.41 9.27 8.22
CA LEU A 142 -2.45 9.96 8.99
C LEU A 142 -3.19 8.92 9.83
N GLY A 143 -3.16 9.08 11.15
CA GLY A 143 -3.94 8.24 12.06
C GLY A 143 -5.45 8.31 11.76
N PRO A 144 -6.25 7.29 12.15
CA PRO A 144 -7.71 7.36 12.14
C PRO A 144 -8.26 8.71 12.60
N CYS A 145 -9.02 9.37 11.71
CA CYS A 145 -9.42 10.78 11.87
C CYS A 145 -10.90 11.03 11.51
N SER A 146 -11.72 10.00 11.70
CA SER A 146 -13.18 10.01 11.50
C SER A 146 -13.95 10.72 12.63
N GLY A 147 -13.33 10.95 13.79
CA GLY A 147 -13.95 11.61 14.93
C GLY A 147 -15.00 10.75 15.64
N GLY A 148 -14.77 9.45 15.77
CA GLY A 148 -15.68 8.56 16.50
C GLY A 148 -16.85 7.99 15.68
N ARG A 149 -16.81 8.08 14.34
CA ARG A 149 -17.89 7.62 13.46
C ARG A 149 -17.91 6.10 13.23
N GLY A 150 -16.93 5.36 13.77
CA GLY A 150 -16.85 3.91 13.66
C GLY A 150 -16.35 3.41 12.30
N ASN A 151 -15.54 4.21 11.61
CA ASN A 151 -14.89 3.83 10.35
C ASN A 151 -13.93 2.66 10.59
N ILE A 152 -13.78 1.77 9.60
CA ILE A 152 -12.91 0.60 9.67
C ILE A 152 -11.58 0.92 8.97
N TYR A 153 -10.48 0.74 9.69
CA TYR A 153 -9.14 1.01 9.19
C TYR A 153 -8.37 -0.30 9.00
N GLU A 154 -7.64 -0.38 7.89
CA GLU A 154 -6.84 -1.56 7.51
C GLU A 154 -5.46 -1.11 7.01
N ALA A 155 -4.45 -1.94 7.27
CA ALA A 155 -3.16 -1.85 6.59
C ALA A 155 -3.05 -2.99 5.58
N ASP A 156 -2.96 -2.64 4.30
CA ASP A 156 -2.61 -3.56 3.22
C ASP A 156 -1.08 -3.66 3.13
N VAL A 157 -0.56 -4.89 3.19
CA VAL A 157 0.88 -5.17 3.17
C VAL A 157 1.25 -5.89 1.88
N LYS A 158 2.22 -5.36 1.14
CA LYS A 158 2.66 -5.88 -0.15
C LYS A 158 4.15 -6.14 -0.13
N ALA A 159 4.55 -7.35 -0.49
CA ALA A 159 5.94 -7.66 -0.78
C ALA A 159 6.17 -7.49 -2.28
N VAL A 160 7.07 -6.60 -2.67
CA VAL A 160 7.27 -6.20 -4.05
C VAL A 160 8.71 -6.37 -4.49
N SER A 161 8.91 -6.62 -5.78
CA SER A 161 10.19 -6.41 -6.46
C SER A 161 10.08 -5.10 -7.24
N LYS A 162 10.75 -4.05 -6.75
CA LYS A 162 10.75 -2.74 -7.40
C LYS A 162 11.70 -2.73 -8.57
N SER A 163 11.19 -2.35 -9.73
CA SER A 163 12.03 -2.09 -10.89
C SER A 163 12.81 -0.79 -10.69
N THR A 164 14.06 -0.76 -11.13
CA THR A 164 14.88 0.45 -11.19
C THR A 164 14.71 1.22 -12.50
N THR A 165 13.97 0.67 -13.48
CA THR A 165 13.72 1.29 -14.78
C THR A 165 12.22 1.45 -15.06
N SER A 166 11.85 2.54 -15.74
CA SER A 166 10.46 2.81 -16.13
C SER A 166 9.91 1.84 -17.19
N SER A 167 10.79 1.13 -17.91
CA SER A 167 10.43 0.16 -18.94
C SER A 167 10.00 -1.20 -18.39
N GLN A 168 10.28 -1.48 -17.11
CA GLN A 168 9.88 -2.71 -16.44
C GLN A 168 8.93 -2.40 -15.28
N PRO A 169 7.72 -2.98 -15.24
CA PRO A 169 6.82 -2.72 -14.13
C PRO A 169 7.38 -3.33 -12.84
N SER A 170 7.14 -2.68 -11.70
CA SER A 170 7.37 -3.33 -10.41
C SER A 170 6.41 -4.50 -10.22
N ARG A 171 6.86 -5.58 -9.58
CA ARG A 171 6.09 -6.83 -9.42
C ARG A 171 5.59 -7.00 -7.99
N LEU A 172 4.35 -7.46 -7.85
CA LEU A 172 3.78 -7.87 -6.56
C LEU A 172 4.04 -9.38 -6.38
N LEU A 173 4.79 -9.72 -5.33
CA LEU A 173 5.22 -11.08 -5.02
C LEU A 173 4.46 -11.68 -3.85
N GLY A 174 4.00 -10.86 -2.90
CA GLY A 174 3.22 -11.32 -1.76
C GLY A 174 2.26 -10.26 -1.25
N LYS A 175 1.18 -10.70 -0.61
CA LYS A 175 0.17 -9.82 0.00
C LYS A 175 -0.30 -10.35 1.36
N GLY A 176 -0.62 -9.43 2.25
CA GLY A 176 -1.34 -9.66 3.50
C GLY A 176 -2.11 -8.40 3.88
N SER A 177 -2.98 -8.48 4.86
CA SER A 177 -3.62 -7.30 5.44
C SER A 177 -3.85 -7.51 6.93
N ILE A 178 -4.04 -6.42 7.65
CA ILE A 178 -4.41 -6.44 9.07
C ILE A 178 -5.37 -5.31 9.38
N THR A 179 -6.53 -5.64 9.95
CA THR A 179 -7.48 -4.64 10.46
C THR A 179 -6.86 -3.94 11.65
N LEU A 180 -6.72 -2.61 11.56
CA LEU A 180 -6.18 -1.77 12.63
C LEU A 180 -7.21 -1.56 13.74
N GLY A 181 -8.48 -1.46 13.34
CA GLY A 181 -9.62 -1.34 14.23
C GLY A 181 -10.67 -0.38 13.70
N ARG A 182 -11.59 -0.03 14.59
CA ARG A 182 -12.63 0.97 14.38
C ARG A 182 -12.36 2.24 15.16
N TYR A 183 -12.63 3.38 14.53
CA TYR A 183 -12.68 4.70 15.15
C TYR A 183 -13.74 5.57 14.48
#